data_AF-A0A654DDL4-F1
#
_entry.id   AF-A0A654DDL4-F1
#
_cell.length_a   1.000
_cell.length_b   1.000
_cell.length_c   1.000
_cell.angle_alpha   90.00
_cell.angle_beta   90.00
_cell.angle_gamma   90.00
#
_symmetry.space_group_name_H-M   'P 1'
#
loop_
_entity.id
_entity.type
_entity.pdbx_description
1 polymer ?
#
loop_
_entity_poly.entity_id
_entity_poly.type
_entity_poly.pdbx_seq_one_letter_code
_entity_poly.pdbx_strand_id
1 'polypeptide(L)'
;MQPRTICALPARSPELEAESQRIAAATEAFLARGGEIEQVGAKMLDGPEPFVINPRRTPVYAHLFKQSPTLSAFPAPIERPAVAAQPAAQMPEQGPSPVPAAVSDAQLAGRVMAKAALGNPPKQIAAQLELTEKKVRQLCRDYNITVRQR
;
A
#
# COMPACT_ATOMS: atom_id res chain seq x y z
N MET A 1 -35.60 48.43 -7.17
CA MET A 1 -34.71 47.35 -6.70
C MET A 1 -33.35 47.56 -7.33
N GLN A 2 -32.30 47.83 -6.54
CA GLN A 2 -30.95 47.99 -7.08
C GLN A 2 -30.23 46.63 -7.13
N PRO A 3 -29.54 46.29 -8.23
CA PRO A 3 -28.77 45.07 -8.32
C PRO A 3 -27.57 45.17 -7.37
N ARG A 4 -27.36 44.11 -6.57
CA ARG A 4 -26.16 44.01 -5.73
C ARG A 4 -24.95 43.80 -6.63
N THR A 5 -24.08 44.79 -6.70
CA THR A 5 -22.75 44.66 -7.31
C THR A 5 -21.96 43.68 -6.47
N ILE A 6 -21.75 42.47 -6.99
CA ILE A 6 -20.86 41.48 -6.39
C ILE A 6 -19.44 41.98 -6.65
N CYS A 7 -18.71 42.37 -5.60
CA CYS A 7 -17.30 42.73 -5.72
C CYS A 7 -16.54 41.52 -6.29
N ALA A 8 -16.08 41.63 -7.53
CA ALA A 8 -15.21 40.64 -8.14
C ALA A 8 -13.87 40.65 -7.39
N LEU A 9 -13.58 39.59 -6.64
CA LEU A 9 -12.25 39.41 -6.08
C LEU A 9 -11.24 39.26 -7.22
N PRO A 10 -10.04 39.83 -7.10
CA PRO A 10 -8.99 39.62 -8.08
C PRO A 10 -8.70 38.11 -8.16
N ALA A 11 -8.65 37.58 -9.38
CA ALA A 11 -8.50 36.15 -9.62
C ALA A 11 -7.21 35.56 -9.02
N ARG A 12 -6.17 36.41 -8.81
CA ARG A 12 -4.90 36.08 -8.15
C ARG A 12 -4.34 37.27 -7.38
N SER A 13 -3.51 37.00 -6.38
CA SER A 13 -2.77 38.05 -5.67
C SER A 13 -1.58 38.55 -6.51
N PRO A 14 -1.21 39.83 -6.41
CA PRO A 14 -0.09 40.40 -7.17
C PRO A 14 1.26 39.73 -6.85
N GLU A 15 1.41 39.22 -5.62
CA GLU A 15 2.60 38.50 -5.18
C GLU A 15 2.80 37.19 -5.96
N LEU A 16 1.72 36.44 -6.21
CA LEU A 16 1.77 35.20 -6.99
C LEU A 16 2.14 35.46 -8.45
N GLU A 17 1.71 36.60 -9.00
CA GLU A 17 2.08 37.01 -10.37
C GLU A 17 3.56 37.36 -10.47
N ALA A 18 4.11 38.08 -9.49
CA ALA A 18 5.53 38.41 -9.42
C ALA A 18 6.41 37.15 -9.29
N GLU A 19 6.01 36.19 -8.45
CA GLU A 19 6.71 34.91 -8.32
C GLU A 19 6.65 34.09 -9.61
N SER A 20 5.48 34.03 -10.26
CA SER A 20 5.32 33.34 -11.55
C SER A 20 6.25 33.91 -12.62
N GLN A 21 6.39 35.24 -12.70
CA GLN A 21 7.27 35.89 -13.66
C GLN A 21 8.75 35.59 -13.37
N ARG A 22 9.15 35.61 -12.09
CA ARG A 22 10.51 35.26 -11.67
C ARG A 22 10.87 33.82 -12.05
N ILE A 23 9.97 32.88 -11.82
CA ILE A 23 10.16 31.46 -12.17
C ILE A 23 10.27 31.30 -13.69
N ALA A 24 9.42 31.99 -14.46
CA ALA A 24 9.46 31.95 -15.92
C ALA A 24 10.82 32.44 -16.46
N ALA A 25 11.31 33.58 -15.97
CA ALA A 25 12.61 34.13 -16.38
C ALA A 25 13.79 33.19 -16.01
N ALA A 26 13.75 32.58 -14.82
CA ALA A 26 14.77 31.61 -14.41
C ALA A 26 14.75 30.34 -15.26
N THR A 27 13.54 29.89 -15.65
CA THR A 27 13.33 28.72 -16.51
C THR A 27 13.89 28.98 -17.91
N GLU A 28 13.60 30.14 -18.49
CA GLU A 28 14.14 30.55 -19.79
C GLU A 28 15.68 30.62 -19.77
N ALA A 29 16.26 31.22 -18.73
CA ALA A 29 17.71 31.28 -18.57
C ALA A 29 18.35 29.89 -18.42
N PHE A 30 17.66 28.93 -17.78
CA PHE A 30 18.12 27.55 -17.66
C PHE A 30 18.09 26.82 -19.01
N LEU A 31 17.00 26.97 -19.77
CA LEU A 31 16.87 26.40 -21.12
C LEU A 31 17.91 26.99 -22.08
N ALA A 32 18.16 28.30 -22.02
CA ALA A 32 19.19 28.96 -22.85
C ALA A 32 20.61 28.45 -22.59
N ARG A 33 20.89 27.92 -21.38
CA ARG A 33 22.17 27.30 -21.03
C ARG A 33 22.27 25.84 -21.48
N GLY A 34 21.26 25.32 -22.17
CA GLY A 34 21.19 23.93 -22.62
C GLY A 34 20.67 22.95 -21.57
N GLY A 35 19.98 23.44 -20.53
CA GLY A 35 19.29 22.59 -19.58
C GLY A 35 18.04 21.94 -20.20
N GLU A 36 17.72 20.72 -19.76
CA GLU A 36 16.51 19.99 -20.15
C GLU A 36 15.56 19.87 -18.95
N ILE A 37 14.26 19.98 -19.20
CA ILE A 37 13.23 19.92 -18.15
C ILE A 37 12.35 18.71 -18.39
N GLU A 38 12.33 17.79 -17.43
CA GLU A 38 11.40 16.66 -17.41
C GLU A 38 10.08 17.07 -16.75
N GLN A 39 8.96 16.89 -17.45
CA GLN A 39 7.64 17.16 -16.91
C GLN A 39 7.16 15.98 -16.05
N VAL A 40 7.36 16.05 -14.75
CA VAL A 40 6.87 15.03 -13.81
C VAL A 40 5.42 15.34 -13.43
N GLY A 41 4.48 14.62 -14.07
CA GLY A 41 3.05 14.91 -13.95
C GLY A 41 2.37 14.24 -12.76
N ALA A 42 2.14 15.00 -11.68
CA ALA A 42 0.96 14.80 -10.85
C ALA A 42 -0.13 15.75 -11.38
N LYS A 43 -1.08 15.21 -12.16
CA LYS A 43 -2.20 16.00 -12.68
C LYS A 43 -3.09 16.39 -11.49
N MET A 44 -3.03 17.65 -11.07
CA MET A 44 -4.01 18.17 -10.13
C MET A 44 -5.40 17.99 -10.76
N LEU A 45 -6.30 17.31 -10.06
CA LEU A 45 -7.69 17.22 -10.47
C LEU A 45 -8.26 18.64 -10.49
N ASP A 46 -8.89 19.03 -11.60
CA ASP A 46 -9.44 20.38 -11.84
C ASP A 46 -10.57 20.78 -10.87
N GLY A 47 -10.94 19.90 -9.94
CA GLY A 47 -11.94 20.18 -8.92
C GLY A 47 -12.03 19.07 -7.87
N PRO A 48 -12.73 19.34 -6.76
CA PRO A 48 -13.04 18.30 -5.79
C PRO A 48 -13.90 17.22 -6.45
N GLU A 49 -13.48 15.97 -6.36
CA GLU A 49 -14.30 14.83 -6.77
C GLU A 49 -15.59 14.84 -5.94
N PRO A 50 -16.78 14.69 -6.55
CA PRO A 50 -18.03 14.67 -5.79
C PRO A 50 -18.01 13.52 -4.79
N PHE A 51 -18.23 13.85 -3.50
CA PHE A 51 -18.30 12.84 -2.45
C PHE A 51 -19.59 12.02 -2.60
N VAL A 52 -19.49 10.83 -3.19
CA VAL A 52 -20.63 9.90 -3.35
C VAL A 52 -20.66 8.91 -2.20
N ILE A 53 -21.66 9.03 -1.32
CA ILE A 53 -21.90 8.07 -0.23
C ILE A 53 -22.49 6.79 -0.81
N ASN A 54 -21.75 5.67 -0.71
CA ASN A 54 -22.27 4.36 -1.08
C ASN A 54 -23.01 3.71 0.11
N PRO A 55 -24.35 3.59 0.09
CA PRO A 55 -25.12 3.13 1.25
C PRO A 55 -24.81 1.68 1.65
N ARG A 56 -24.31 0.85 0.72
CA ARG A 56 -23.96 -0.55 1.02
C ARG A 56 -22.65 -0.68 1.79
N ARG A 57 -21.75 0.30 1.67
CA ARG A 57 -20.41 0.28 2.24
C ARG A 57 -20.26 1.16 3.48
N THR A 58 -21.03 2.24 3.57
CA THR A 58 -20.94 3.16 4.71
C THR A 58 -21.54 2.54 5.97
N PRO A 59 -20.88 2.67 7.14
CA PRO A 59 -21.28 1.99 8.37
C PRO A 59 -22.67 2.41 8.86
N VAL A 60 -23.10 3.63 8.54
CA VAL A 60 -24.42 4.16 8.90
C VAL A 60 -25.55 3.31 8.32
N TYR A 61 -25.45 2.88 7.05
CA TYR A 61 -26.52 2.16 6.35
C TYR A 61 -26.25 0.67 6.14
N ALA A 62 -25.03 0.19 6.45
CA ALA A 62 -24.59 -1.18 6.18
C ALA A 62 -25.47 -2.27 6.83
N HIS A 63 -26.10 -1.98 7.97
CA HIS A 63 -26.95 -2.93 8.69
C HIS A 63 -28.26 -3.25 7.96
N LEU A 64 -28.77 -2.33 7.13
CA LEU A 64 -30.00 -2.55 6.34
C LEU A 64 -29.83 -3.61 5.26
N PHE A 65 -28.58 -3.90 4.86
CA PHE A 65 -28.26 -4.82 3.78
C PHE A 65 -27.74 -6.18 4.25
N LYS A 66 -27.62 -6.40 5.57
CA LYS A 66 -27.26 -7.71 6.11
C LYS A 66 -28.51 -8.58 6.16
N GLN A 67 -28.53 -9.63 5.35
CA GLN A 67 -29.53 -10.70 5.50
C GLN A 67 -29.31 -11.37 6.85
N SER A 68 -30.35 -11.41 7.69
CA SER A 68 -30.32 -12.15 8.94
C SER A 68 -30.14 -13.64 8.63
N PRO A 69 -29.28 -14.35 9.37
CA PRO A 69 -29.15 -15.79 9.19
C PRO A 69 -30.50 -16.42 9.51
N THR A 70 -31.12 -16.99 8.48
CA THR A 70 -32.29 -17.85 8.61
C THR A 70 -31.88 -19.00 9.54
N LEU A 71 -32.60 -19.16 10.64
CA LEU A 71 -32.40 -20.23 11.61
C LEU A 71 -32.67 -21.57 10.92
N SER A 72 -31.66 -22.12 10.26
CA SER A 72 -31.68 -23.48 9.75
C SER A 72 -31.52 -24.41 10.95
N ALA A 73 -32.66 -24.81 11.52
CA ALA A 73 -32.76 -25.80 12.57
C ALA A 73 -32.33 -27.18 12.04
N PHE A 74 -31.03 -27.44 12.05
CA PHE A 74 -30.50 -28.80 11.98
C PHE A 74 -29.72 -29.07 13.28
N PRO A 75 -30.07 -30.10 14.05
CA PRO A 75 -29.30 -30.47 15.24
C PRO A 75 -27.93 -31.01 14.82
N ALA A 76 -26.88 -30.43 15.39
CA ALA A 76 -25.50 -30.89 15.20
C ALA A 76 -25.29 -32.29 15.83
N PRO A 77 -24.52 -33.19 15.20
CA PRO A 77 -24.11 -34.45 15.82
C PRO A 77 -23.15 -34.21 16.99
N ILE A 78 -23.34 -34.99 18.06
CA ILE A 78 -22.59 -34.93 19.32
C ILE A 78 -21.18 -35.51 19.09
N GLU A 79 -20.14 -34.67 19.20
CA GLU A 79 -18.75 -35.11 19.21
C GLU A 79 -18.35 -35.66 20.59
N ARG A 80 -17.76 -36.87 20.59
CA ARG A 80 -17.26 -37.58 21.78
C ARG A 80 -15.83 -37.11 22.10
N PRO A 81 -15.47 -36.80 23.37
CA PRO A 81 -14.12 -36.37 23.71
C PRO A 81 -13.17 -37.58 23.83
N ALA A 82 -12.06 -37.54 23.10
CA ALA A 82 -10.94 -38.46 23.29
C ALA A 82 -9.97 -37.90 24.36
N VAL A 83 -9.49 -38.82 25.20
CA VAL A 83 -8.78 -38.62 26.46
C VAL A 83 -7.33 -38.19 26.25
N ALA A 84 -6.84 -37.36 27.17
CA ALA A 84 -5.47 -36.87 27.29
C ALA A 84 -4.43 -37.96 27.62
N ALA A 85 -3.19 -37.79 27.13
CA ALA A 85 -1.97 -38.24 27.82
C ALA A 85 -0.75 -37.44 27.33
N GLN A 86 0.09 -37.12 28.30
CA GLN A 86 1.16 -36.12 28.37
C GLN A 86 2.55 -36.64 27.86
N PRO A 87 3.63 -35.83 27.93
CA PRO A 87 4.79 -35.85 27.05
C PRO A 87 5.96 -36.68 27.60
N ALA A 88 6.94 -36.99 26.74
CA ALA A 88 8.22 -37.53 27.21
C ALA A 88 9.39 -37.15 26.31
N ALA A 89 10.53 -36.95 26.99
CA ALA A 89 11.92 -37.04 26.56
C ALA A 89 12.64 -35.74 26.14
N GLN A 90 13.33 -35.19 27.14
CA GLN A 90 14.45 -34.25 27.02
C GLN A 90 15.78 -35.01 26.84
N MET A 91 16.68 -34.38 26.04
CA MET A 91 18.16 -34.36 26.10
C MET A 91 18.98 -35.57 25.60
N PRO A 92 20.29 -35.42 25.27
CA PRO A 92 21.08 -34.23 24.86
C PRO A 92 21.97 -34.49 23.60
N GLU A 93 22.56 -33.46 22.99
CA GLU A 93 24.01 -33.43 22.67
C GLU A 93 24.44 -32.10 22.01
N GLN A 94 25.61 -31.63 22.44
CA GLN A 94 26.26 -30.39 22.06
C GLN A 94 27.14 -30.60 20.83
N GLY A 95 26.99 -29.72 19.85
CA GLY A 95 28.04 -29.32 18.90
C GLY A 95 27.94 -27.80 18.73
N PRO A 96 29.02 -27.08 18.40
CA PRO A 96 28.97 -25.63 18.20
C PRO A 96 28.19 -25.33 16.92
N SER A 97 26.85 -25.35 17.05
CA SER A 97 25.95 -24.88 16.02
C SER A 97 26.09 -23.36 15.96
N PRO A 98 26.43 -22.76 14.81
CA PRO A 98 26.24 -21.33 14.66
C PRO A 98 24.75 -21.09 14.90
N VAL A 99 24.44 -20.32 15.94
CA VAL A 99 23.10 -19.81 16.23
C VAL A 99 22.47 -19.46 14.88
N PRO A 100 21.31 -20.02 14.48
CA PRO A 100 20.67 -19.58 13.26
C PRO A 100 20.29 -18.14 13.54
N ALA A 101 21.16 -17.21 13.14
CA ALA A 101 20.91 -15.80 13.23
C ALA A 101 19.57 -15.62 12.54
N ALA A 102 18.54 -15.31 13.34
CA ALA A 102 17.18 -15.12 12.85
C ALA A 102 17.31 -14.23 11.62
N VAL A 103 17.01 -14.80 10.45
CA VAL A 103 17.38 -14.21 9.17
C VAL A 103 16.79 -12.82 9.16
N SER A 104 17.64 -11.80 9.18
CA SER A 104 17.15 -10.44 9.39
C SER A 104 16.26 -10.06 8.21
N ASP A 105 15.25 -9.21 8.45
CA ASP A 105 14.34 -8.78 7.38
C ASP A 105 15.12 -8.16 6.19
N ALA A 106 16.28 -7.57 6.45
CA ALA A 106 17.21 -7.08 5.42
C ALA A 106 17.82 -8.21 4.57
N GLN A 107 18.23 -9.32 5.18
CA GLN A 107 18.73 -10.50 4.45
C GLN A 107 17.61 -11.15 3.61
N LEU A 108 16.39 -11.19 4.15
CA LEU A 108 15.22 -11.68 3.44
C LEU A 108 14.88 -10.78 2.24
N ALA A 109 14.93 -9.46 2.43
CA ALA A 109 14.75 -8.48 1.37
C ALA A 109 15.79 -8.62 0.27
N GLY A 110 17.06 -8.87 0.60
CA GLY A 110 18.12 -9.15 -0.36
C GLY A 110 17.82 -10.39 -1.23
N ARG A 111 17.29 -11.46 -0.63
CA ARG A 111 16.85 -12.65 -1.37
C ARG A 111 15.65 -12.35 -2.28
N VAL A 112 14.68 -11.58 -1.80
CA VAL A 112 13.53 -11.12 -2.60
C VAL A 112 13.99 -10.26 -3.78
N MET A 113 14.92 -9.33 -3.55
CA MET A 113 15.50 -8.45 -4.58
C MET A 113 16.20 -9.27 -5.66
N ALA A 114 17.03 -10.25 -5.29
CA ALA A 114 17.71 -11.12 -6.25
C ALA A 114 16.70 -11.89 -7.12
N LYS A 115 15.62 -12.43 -6.54
CA LYS A 115 14.58 -13.15 -7.28
C LYS A 115 13.71 -12.24 -8.14
N ALA A 116 13.47 -11.00 -7.70
CA ALA A 116 12.76 -9.98 -8.47
C ALA A 116 13.57 -9.52 -9.69
N ALA A 117 14.89 -9.37 -9.54
CA ALA A 117 15.80 -9.07 -10.65
C ALA A 117 15.81 -10.17 -11.72
N LEU A 118 15.63 -11.43 -11.32
CA LEU A 118 15.41 -12.56 -12.25
C LEU A 118 14.03 -12.54 -12.94
N GLY A 119 13.19 -11.54 -12.66
CA GLY A 119 11.89 -11.36 -13.31
C GLY A 119 10.75 -12.20 -12.72
N ASN A 120 10.93 -12.82 -11.55
CA ASN A 120 9.89 -13.62 -10.93
C ASN A 120 8.78 -12.72 -10.34
N PRO A 121 7.49 -13.05 -10.53
CA PRO A 121 6.39 -12.36 -9.88
C PRO A 121 6.33 -12.68 -8.38
N PRO A 122 5.71 -11.81 -7.55
CA PRO A 122 5.73 -11.93 -6.09
C PRO A 122 5.13 -13.25 -5.58
N LYS A 123 4.14 -13.81 -6.28
CA LYS A 123 3.55 -15.12 -5.95
C LYS A 123 4.55 -16.27 -6.11
N GLN A 124 5.41 -16.22 -7.12
CA GLN A 124 6.46 -17.24 -7.31
C GLN A 124 7.60 -17.08 -6.30
N ILE A 125 7.98 -15.84 -6.00
CA ILE A 125 8.99 -15.54 -4.97
C ILE A 125 8.53 -16.06 -3.60
N ALA A 126 7.26 -15.85 -3.26
CA ALA A 126 6.63 -16.36 -2.05
C ALA A 126 6.74 -17.89 -1.93
N ALA A 127 6.45 -18.60 -3.02
CA ALA A 127 6.57 -20.06 -3.07
C ALA A 127 8.03 -20.54 -2.93
N GLN A 128 9.00 -19.83 -3.51
CA GLN A 128 10.42 -20.23 -3.46
C GLN A 128 11.09 -19.93 -2.11
N LEU A 129 10.63 -18.90 -1.39
CA LEU A 129 11.19 -18.50 -0.10
C LEU A 129 10.37 -19.01 1.09
N GLU A 130 9.32 -19.80 0.84
CA GLU A 130 8.38 -20.29 1.86
C GLU A 130 7.77 -19.16 2.70
N LEU A 131 7.53 -18.00 2.06
CA LEU A 131 6.94 -16.83 2.68
C LEU A 131 5.51 -16.63 2.22
N THR A 132 4.71 -15.94 3.04
CA THR A 132 3.41 -15.46 2.58
C THR A 132 3.58 -14.35 1.54
N GLU A 133 2.69 -14.32 0.54
CA GLU A 133 2.72 -13.28 -0.50
C GLU A 133 2.61 -11.87 0.12
N LYS A 134 1.84 -11.73 1.21
CA LYS A 134 1.74 -10.49 1.99
C LYS A 134 3.09 -10.02 2.50
N LYS A 135 3.91 -10.89 3.11
CA LYS A 135 5.24 -10.52 3.64
C LYS A 135 6.20 -10.14 2.51
N VAL A 136 6.16 -10.85 1.38
CA VAL A 136 6.98 -10.48 0.20
C VAL A 136 6.61 -9.10 -0.32
N ARG A 137 5.31 -8.80 -0.48
CA ARG A 137 4.84 -7.48 -0.92
C ARG A 137 5.19 -6.38 0.08
N GLN A 138 5.15 -6.67 1.38
CA GLN A 138 5.56 -5.72 2.41
C GLN A 138 7.05 -5.39 2.29
N LEU A 139 7.92 -6.40 2.16
CA LEU A 139 9.35 -6.18 1.95
C LEU A 139 9.66 -5.42 0.65
N CYS A 140 8.89 -5.65 -0.40
CA CYS A 140 9.06 -4.87 -1.64
C CYS A 140 8.75 -3.38 -1.43
N ARG A 141 7.78 -3.05 -0.57
CA ARG A 141 7.44 -1.67 -0.21
C ARG A 141 8.50 -1.07 0.71
N ASP A 142 8.89 -1.79 1.76
CA ASP A 142 9.82 -1.31 2.78
C ASP A 142 11.21 -1.03 2.19
N TYR A 143 11.65 -1.84 1.22
CA TYR A 143 12.97 -1.75 0.59
C TYR A 143 12.94 -1.23 -0.85
N ASN A 144 11.81 -0.67 -1.31
CA ASN A 144 11.63 -0.11 -2.67
C ASN A 144 12.07 -1.07 -3.81
N ILE A 145 11.76 -2.36 -3.68
CA ILE A 145 12.11 -3.38 -4.67
C ILE A 145 11.05 -3.36 -5.78
N THR A 146 11.47 -3.07 -7.00
CA THR A 146 10.60 -3.15 -8.19
C THR A 146 10.41 -4.60 -8.61
N VAL A 147 9.17 -5.08 -8.61
CA VAL A 147 8.83 -6.44 -9.06
C VAL A 147 7.91 -6.36 -10.26
N ARG A 148 8.16 -7.19 -11.27
CA ARG A 148 7.28 -7.32 -12.43
C ARG A 148 5.93 -7.88 -11.98
N GLN A 149 4.86 -7.10 -12.14
CA GLN A 149 3.50 -7.57 -11.92
C GLN A 149 3.14 -8.42 -13.14
N ARG A 150 2.75 -9.68 -12.89
CA ARG A 150 2.36 -10.62 -13.94
C ARG A 150 1.00 -10.27 -14.50
#